data_AF-A0A397D3X5-F1
#
_entry.id   AF-A0A397D3X5-F1
#
_cell.length_a   1.000
_cell.length_b   1.000
_cell.length_c   1.000
_cell.angle_alpha   90.00
_cell.angle_beta   90.00
_cell.angle_gamma   90.00
#
_symmetry.space_group_name_H-M   'P 1'
#
loop_
_entity.id
_entity.type
_entity.pdbx_description
1 polymer ?
#
loop_
_entity_poly.entity_id
_entity_poly.type
_entity_poly.pdbx_seq_one_letter_code
_entity_poly.pdbx_strand_id
1 'polypeptide(L)'
;KGWVRALKSIDLPECHHLRGLVRMDLLRCGHIVLESPGRPDCVQVHILVHLDMKGLVPAWIEDLWMKRTCQGLRALRKAVVAKRLAATDLVHQHLSSRTCELCARPFTFGTTKVHCRQCSQVMCNECSSTTTSSQEHRQALPVCTTCELATSTKLPSFIAIDAPFVGLLHR
;
A
#
# COMPACT_ATOMS: atom_id res chain seq x y z
N LYS A 1 9.85 -4.84 -16.05
CA LYS A 1 8.79 -4.10 -16.78
C LYS A 1 8.33 -2.92 -15.93
N GLY A 2 7.54 -1.99 -16.48
CA GLY A 2 7.09 -0.82 -15.73
C GLY A 2 5.81 -0.18 -16.27
N TRP A 3 5.16 0.59 -15.42
CA TRP A 3 3.93 1.32 -15.69
C TRP A 3 4.10 2.78 -15.31
N VAL A 4 3.49 3.67 -16.09
CA VAL A 4 3.56 5.11 -15.87
C VAL A 4 2.17 5.71 -15.95
N ARG A 5 1.86 6.61 -15.01
CA ARG A 5 0.72 7.52 -15.09
C ARG A 5 1.24 8.94 -15.07
N ALA A 6 1.15 9.61 -16.22
CA ALA A 6 1.46 11.03 -16.34
C ALA A 6 0.21 11.89 -16.09
N LEU A 7 0.40 13.05 -15.47
CA LEU A 7 -0.62 14.03 -15.13
C LEU A 7 -0.12 15.40 -15.58
N LYS A 8 -0.93 16.07 -16.39
CA LYS A 8 -0.69 17.42 -16.87
C LYS A 8 -2.01 18.18 -16.91
N SER A 9 -2.01 19.44 -16.48
CA SER A 9 -3.17 20.31 -16.64
C SER A 9 -3.39 20.63 -18.11
N ILE A 10 -4.65 20.55 -18.54
CA ILE A 10 -5.11 20.96 -19.87
C ILE A 10 -6.22 21.99 -19.70
N ASP A 11 -6.33 22.90 -20.66
CA ASP A 11 -7.43 23.85 -20.73
C ASP A 11 -8.58 23.26 -21.53
N LEU A 12 -9.77 23.28 -20.93
CA LEU A 12 -11.01 22.86 -21.56
C LEU A 12 -11.93 24.07 -21.62
N PRO A 13 -12.45 24.45 -22.80
CA PRO A 13 -13.26 25.65 -22.96
C PRO A 13 -14.55 25.62 -22.12
N GLU A 14 -15.08 24.43 -21.83
CA GLU A 14 -16.27 24.21 -21.01
C GLU A 14 -15.98 24.31 -19.50
N CYS A 15 -14.70 24.24 -19.10
CA CYS A 15 -14.30 24.28 -17.70
C CYS A 15 -13.85 25.69 -17.31
N HIS A 16 -14.82 26.53 -16.92
CA HIS A 16 -14.54 27.89 -16.49
C HIS A 16 -13.83 27.96 -15.14
N HIS A 17 -13.10 29.05 -14.92
CA HIS A 17 -12.48 29.34 -13.63
C HIS A 17 -13.56 29.58 -12.56
N LEU A 18 -13.43 28.89 -11.44
CA LEU A 18 -14.30 29.05 -10.29
C LEU A 18 -13.88 30.30 -9.51
N ARG A 19 -14.85 31.19 -9.24
CA ARG A 19 -14.60 32.40 -8.44
C ARG A 19 -14.15 32.04 -7.02
N GLY A 20 -13.13 32.73 -6.52
CA GLY A 20 -12.56 32.50 -5.19
C GLY A 20 -11.58 31.33 -5.10
N LEU A 21 -11.29 30.64 -6.20
CA LEU A 21 -10.31 29.55 -6.26
C LEU A 21 -9.21 29.88 -7.27
N VAL A 22 -7.97 29.60 -6.89
CA VAL A 22 -6.82 29.67 -7.80
C VAL A 22 -6.59 28.29 -8.40
N ARG A 23 -6.59 28.22 -9.74
CA ARG A 23 -6.35 26.98 -10.46
C ARG A 23 -4.84 26.76 -10.60
N MET A 24 -4.33 25.78 -9.86
CA MET A 24 -2.96 25.27 -9.99
C MET A 24 -2.75 24.52 -11.32
N ASP A 25 -1.55 24.63 -11.87
CA ASP A 25 -1.12 23.87 -13.04
C ASP A 25 -0.23 22.69 -12.66
N LEU A 26 -0.61 21.50 -13.09
CA LEU A 26 0.24 20.32 -13.08
C LEU A 26 1.12 20.37 -14.33
N LEU A 27 2.41 20.60 -14.16
CA LEU A 27 3.35 20.72 -15.27
C LEU A 27 3.90 19.35 -15.68
N ARG A 28 4.60 18.69 -14.75
CA ARG A 28 5.14 17.33 -14.91
C ARG A 28 4.90 16.56 -13.64
N CYS A 29 3.69 16.01 -13.52
CA CYS A 29 3.30 15.22 -12.36
C CYS A 29 3.03 13.78 -12.77
N GLY A 30 3.20 12.82 -11.86
CA GLY A 30 2.87 11.44 -12.18
C GLY A 30 3.45 10.41 -11.23
N HIS A 31 3.20 9.15 -11.59
CA HIS A 31 3.65 7.97 -10.87
C HIS A 31 4.34 7.03 -11.86
N ILE A 32 5.50 6.52 -11.47
CA ILE A 32 6.26 5.53 -12.20
C ILE A 32 6.40 4.31 -11.30
N VAL A 33 5.97 3.15 -11.78
CA VAL A 33 6.06 1.88 -11.06
C VAL A 33 6.96 0.95 -11.86
N LEU A 34 8.07 0.53 -11.29
CA LEU A 34 9.06 -0.33 -11.92
C LEU A 34 9.16 -1.64 -11.14
N GLU A 35 9.24 -2.77 -11.84
CA GLU A 35 9.62 -4.04 -11.21
C GLU A 35 11.09 -3.98 -10.77
N SER A 36 11.37 -4.48 -9.56
CA SER A 36 12.74 -4.44 -9.01
C SER A 36 13.62 -5.49 -9.69
N PRO A 37 14.80 -5.14 -10.23
CA PRO A 37 15.74 -6.12 -10.75
C PRO A 37 16.15 -7.10 -9.64
N GLY A 38 15.91 -8.39 -9.84
CA GLY A 38 16.26 -9.43 -8.87
C GLY A 38 15.24 -9.67 -7.74
N ARG A 39 14.12 -8.94 -7.68
CA ARG A 39 13.03 -9.18 -6.71
C ARG A 39 11.66 -9.04 -7.38
N PRO A 40 11.11 -10.11 -7.98
CA PRO A 40 9.85 -10.06 -8.73
C PRO A 40 8.62 -9.79 -7.84
N ASP A 41 8.75 -9.95 -6.52
CA ASP A 41 7.73 -9.66 -5.51
C ASP A 41 7.66 -8.16 -5.13
N CYS A 42 8.66 -7.38 -5.54
CA CYS A 42 8.83 -5.98 -5.16
C CYS A 42 8.72 -5.05 -6.37
N VAL A 43 8.04 -3.92 -6.17
CA VAL A 43 8.00 -2.81 -7.14
C VAL A 43 8.56 -1.55 -6.52
N GLN A 44 9.33 -0.81 -7.30
CA GLN A 44 9.78 0.54 -6.98
C GLN A 44 8.72 1.54 -7.48
N VAL A 45 8.37 2.51 -6.64
CA VAL A 45 7.38 3.53 -6.97
C VAL A 45 8.04 4.90 -6.84
N HIS A 46 8.09 5.64 -7.95
CA HIS A 46 8.56 7.02 -7.99
C HIS A 46 7.36 7.94 -8.21
N ILE A 47 7.24 8.98 -7.40
CA ILE A 47 6.22 10.02 -7.56
C ILE A 47 6.94 11.30 -7.96
N LEU A 48 6.57 11.85 -9.11
CA LEU A 48 7.06 13.13 -9.58
C LEU A 48 5.97 14.18 -9.35
N VAL A 49 6.34 15.28 -8.70
CA VAL A 49 5.43 16.40 -8.44
C VAL A 49 6.13 17.68 -8.88
N HIS A 50 5.69 18.23 -10.01
CA HIS A 50 6.12 19.52 -10.52
C HIS A 50 4.89 20.32 -10.93
N LEU A 51 4.60 21.35 -10.15
CA LEU A 51 3.36 22.12 -10.18
C LEU A 51 3.65 23.61 -10.04
N ASP A 52 2.77 24.42 -10.63
CA ASP A 52 2.70 25.86 -10.42
C ASP A 52 1.39 26.16 -9.71
N MET A 53 1.48 26.49 -8.42
CA MET A 53 0.29 26.75 -7.61
C MET A 53 -0.45 28.01 -8.03
N LYS A 54 0.23 28.93 -8.73
CA LYS A 54 -0.21 30.29 -9.05
C LYS A 54 -0.56 31.11 -7.81
N GLY A 55 -0.18 32.39 -7.82
CA GLY A 55 -0.42 33.31 -6.70
C GLY A 55 0.58 33.18 -5.55
N LEU A 56 0.23 33.77 -4.41
CA LEU A 56 1.12 33.87 -3.24
C LEU A 56 0.96 32.63 -2.35
N VAL A 57 1.85 31.66 -2.50
CA VAL A 57 1.90 30.46 -1.67
C VAL A 57 3.03 30.58 -0.65
N PRO A 58 2.72 30.59 0.65
CA PRO A 58 3.74 30.49 1.69
C PRO A 58 4.46 29.13 1.67
N ALA A 59 5.76 29.12 1.94
CA ALA A 59 6.58 27.90 1.92
C ALA A 59 6.05 26.75 2.82
N TRP A 60 5.37 27.06 3.92
CA TRP A 60 4.79 26.01 4.80
C TRP A 60 3.71 25.18 4.09
N ILE A 61 3.04 25.73 3.07
CA ILE A 61 2.07 25.01 2.25
C ILE A 61 2.80 23.99 1.38
N GLU A 62 3.94 24.34 0.79
CA GLU A 62 4.77 23.43 -0.01
C GLU A 62 5.21 22.22 0.83
N ASP A 63 5.69 22.47 2.06
CA ASP A 63 6.06 21.43 3.02
C ASP A 63 4.88 20.52 3.37
N LEU A 64 3.70 21.10 3.61
CA LEU A 64 2.49 20.36 3.91
C LEU A 64 2.10 19.44 2.74
N TRP A 65 2.22 19.92 1.50
CA TRP A 65 1.94 19.14 0.29
C TRP A 65 2.92 17.98 0.11
N MET A 66 4.21 18.21 0.34
CA MET A 66 5.22 17.14 0.26
C MET A 66 4.98 16.07 1.34
N LYS A 67 4.65 16.49 2.57
CA LYS A 67 4.25 15.57 3.65
C LYS A 67 3.02 14.75 3.26
N ARG A 68 2.01 15.39 2.68
CA ARG A 68 0.77 14.73 2.22
C ARG A 68 1.05 13.71 1.12
N THR A 69 1.93 14.04 0.17
CA THR A 69 2.35 13.13 -0.89
C THR A 69 3.03 11.88 -0.31
N CYS A 70 3.93 12.05 0.66
CA CYS A 70 4.58 10.94 1.35
C CYS A 70 3.59 10.08 2.15
N GLN A 71 2.61 10.69 2.82
CA GLN A 71 1.54 9.97 3.50
C GLN A 71 0.68 9.17 2.52
N GLY A 72 0.37 9.73 1.35
CA GLY A 72 -0.34 9.04 0.27
C GLY A 72 0.39 7.79 -0.22
N LEU A 73 1.72 7.84 -0.35
CA LEU A 73 2.53 6.67 -0.72
C LEU A 73 2.43 5.54 0.34
N ARG A 74 2.44 5.89 1.63
CA ARG A 74 2.24 4.91 2.71
C ARG A 74 0.84 4.30 2.66
N ALA A 75 -0.18 5.11 2.36
CA ALA A 75 -1.55 4.64 2.20
C ALA A 75 -1.70 3.72 0.97
N LEU A 76 -1.03 4.04 -0.15
CA LEU A 76 -1.01 3.21 -1.35
C LEU A 76 -0.50 1.80 -1.05
N ARG A 77 0.59 1.69 -0.29
CA ARG A 77 1.11 0.38 0.15
C ARG A 77 0.05 -0.41 0.91
N LYS A 78 -0.62 0.22 1.89
CA LYS A 78 -1.69 -0.43 2.67
C LYS A 78 -2.85 -0.85 1.77
N ALA A 79 -3.27 -0.01 0.83
CA ALA A 79 -4.37 -0.28 -0.09
C ALA A 79 -4.04 -1.44 -1.06
N VAL A 80 -2.81 -1.51 -1.56
CA VAL A 80 -2.36 -2.63 -2.41
C VAL A 80 -2.36 -3.94 -1.62
N VAL A 81 -1.85 -3.93 -0.39
CA VAL A 81 -1.90 -5.11 0.49
C VAL A 81 -3.35 -5.51 0.77
N ALA A 82 -4.20 -4.57 1.16
CA ALA A 82 -5.62 -4.83 1.41
C ALA A 82 -6.34 -5.40 0.17
N LYS A 83 -6.08 -4.86 -1.02
CA LYS A 83 -6.63 -5.39 -2.28
C LYS A 83 -6.10 -6.78 -2.61
N ARG A 84 -4.82 -7.07 -2.37
CA ARG A 84 -4.25 -8.41 -2.55
C ARG A 84 -4.90 -9.40 -1.58
N LEU A 85 -5.08 -9.00 -0.32
CA LEU A 85 -5.77 -9.81 0.70
C LEU A 85 -7.24 -10.06 0.33
N ALA A 86 -7.95 -9.03 -0.12
CA ALA A 86 -9.34 -9.17 -0.58
C ALA A 86 -9.45 -10.05 -1.85
N ALA A 87 -8.49 -9.94 -2.77
CA ALA A 87 -8.43 -10.82 -3.94
C ALA A 87 -8.11 -12.27 -3.56
N THR A 88 -7.29 -12.50 -2.52
CA THR A 88 -7.12 -13.83 -1.94
C THR A 88 -8.36 -14.29 -1.15
N ASP A 89 -9.14 -13.41 -0.54
CA ASP A 89 -10.45 -13.75 0.05
C ASP A 89 -11.48 -14.13 -1.03
N LEU A 90 -11.38 -13.62 -2.26
CA LEU A 90 -12.15 -14.15 -3.39
C LEU A 90 -11.65 -15.53 -3.87
N VAL A 91 -10.43 -15.92 -3.48
CA VAL A 91 -9.87 -17.28 -3.63
C VAL A 91 -10.20 -18.16 -2.42
N HIS A 92 -10.81 -17.61 -1.35
CA HIS A 92 -11.50 -18.39 -0.33
C HIS A 92 -12.85 -18.89 -0.89
N GLN A 93 -12.77 -19.69 -1.95
CA GLN A 93 -13.67 -20.81 -2.04
C GLN A 93 -13.59 -21.53 -0.70
N HIS A 94 -14.73 -21.64 -0.03
CA HIS A 94 -14.98 -22.51 1.11
C HIS A 94 -14.69 -23.97 0.75
N LEU A 95 -13.44 -24.29 0.43
CA LEU A 95 -12.96 -25.65 0.41
C LEU A 95 -12.85 -26.00 1.87
N SER A 96 -13.82 -26.76 2.35
CA SER A 96 -13.73 -27.54 3.57
C SER A 96 -12.50 -28.44 3.47
N SER A 97 -11.31 -27.87 3.69
CA SER A 97 -10.08 -28.60 3.52
C SER A 97 -10.11 -29.74 4.53
N ARG A 98 -9.89 -30.96 4.02
CA ARG A 98 -9.76 -32.15 4.87
C ARG A 98 -8.39 -32.19 5.52
N THR A 99 -7.48 -31.29 5.16
CA THR A 99 -6.10 -31.21 5.64
C THR A 99 -5.71 -29.78 6.01
N CYS A 100 -4.75 -29.64 6.91
CA CYS A 100 -4.11 -28.36 7.22
C CYS A 100 -3.36 -27.84 5.99
N GLU A 101 -3.56 -26.59 5.61
CA GLU A 101 -2.89 -26.00 4.43
C GLU A 101 -1.39 -25.74 4.62
N LEU A 102 -0.90 -25.80 5.87
CA LEU A 102 0.51 -25.55 6.21
C LEU A 102 1.33 -26.84 6.31
N CYS A 103 0.79 -27.85 6.98
CA CYS A 103 1.48 -29.11 7.22
C CYS A 103 0.87 -30.32 6.50
N ALA A 104 -0.17 -30.10 5.68
CA ALA A 104 -0.92 -31.12 4.95
C ALA A 104 -1.54 -32.24 5.82
N ARG A 105 -1.54 -32.12 7.16
CA ARG A 105 -2.09 -33.15 8.05
C ARG A 105 -3.62 -33.22 7.93
N PRO A 106 -4.21 -34.42 7.79
CA PRO A 106 -5.65 -34.57 7.73
C PRO A 106 -6.31 -34.21 9.08
N PHE A 107 -7.48 -33.56 9.01
CA PHE A 107 -8.32 -33.33 10.16
C PHE A 107 -9.09 -34.61 10.50
N THR A 108 -8.72 -35.25 11.60
CA THR A 108 -9.41 -36.42 12.17
C THR A 108 -10.29 -36.01 13.36
N PHE A 109 -11.15 -36.91 13.83
CA PHE A 109 -11.97 -36.73 15.03
C PHE A 109 -11.06 -36.48 16.25
N GLY A 110 -10.85 -35.20 16.60
CA GLY A 110 -9.94 -34.77 17.68
C GLY A 110 -9.09 -33.54 17.34
N THR A 111 -9.04 -33.12 16.07
CA THR A 111 -8.33 -31.89 15.67
C THR A 111 -9.30 -30.74 15.45
N THR A 112 -9.10 -29.63 16.16
CA THR A 112 -9.87 -28.40 15.96
C THR A 112 -9.39 -27.68 14.71
N LYS A 113 -10.33 -27.34 13.84
CA LYS A 113 -10.07 -26.51 12.67
C LYS A 113 -9.97 -25.05 13.12
N VAL A 114 -8.86 -24.41 12.79
CA VAL A 114 -8.63 -22.98 13.07
C VAL A 114 -8.43 -22.26 11.76
N HIS A 115 -8.94 -21.03 11.66
CA HIS A 115 -8.76 -20.17 10.50
C HIS A 115 -7.79 -19.05 10.80
N CYS A 116 -6.87 -18.77 9.86
CA CYS A 116 -5.96 -17.64 9.99
C CYS A 116 -6.76 -16.35 9.89
N ARG A 117 -6.60 -15.40 10.82
CA ARG A 117 -7.25 -14.08 10.67
C ARG A 117 -6.64 -13.22 9.56
N GLN A 118 -5.40 -13.49 9.17
CA GLN A 118 -4.68 -12.68 8.19
C GLN A 118 -4.81 -13.21 6.75
N CYS A 119 -4.84 -14.52 6.57
CA CYS A 119 -4.91 -15.16 5.25
C CYS A 119 -6.05 -16.17 5.09
N SER A 120 -6.93 -16.32 6.08
CA SER A 120 -8.14 -17.15 6.06
C SER A 120 -7.97 -18.67 5.85
N GLN A 121 -6.74 -19.15 5.67
CA GLN A 121 -6.39 -20.57 5.48
C GLN A 121 -6.80 -21.47 6.66
N VAL A 122 -7.19 -22.72 6.35
CA VAL A 122 -7.53 -23.73 7.36
C VAL A 122 -6.25 -24.38 7.90
N MET A 123 -6.04 -24.29 9.21
CA MET A 123 -4.88 -24.83 9.89
C MET A 123 -5.24 -25.67 11.11
N CYS A 124 -4.31 -26.52 11.54
CA CYS A 124 -4.37 -27.16 12.85
C CYS A 124 -3.82 -26.23 13.95
N ASN A 125 -4.16 -26.50 15.21
CA ASN A 125 -3.68 -25.71 16.35
C ASN A 125 -2.14 -25.60 16.41
N GLU A 126 -1.41 -26.65 16.03
CA GLU A 126 0.07 -26.61 16.01
C GLU A 126 0.63 -25.62 14.98
N CYS A 127 -0.08 -25.38 13.89
CA CYS A 127 0.31 -24.42 12.87
C CYS A 127 -0.27 -23.01 13.13
N SER A 128 -1.08 -22.86 14.19
CA SER A 128 -1.62 -21.59 14.63
C SER A 128 -0.70 -20.98 15.68
N SER A 129 -0.35 -19.71 15.49
CA SER A 129 0.28 -18.89 16.50
C SER A 129 -0.66 -17.80 16.98
N THR A 130 -0.57 -17.49 18.26
CA THR A 130 -1.35 -16.43 18.89
C THR A 130 -0.50 -15.17 18.95
N THR A 131 -0.51 -14.40 17.86
CA THR A 131 0.19 -13.12 17.84
C THR A 131 -0.72 -12.04 18.44
N THR A 132 -0.24 -11.33 19.46
CA THR A 132 -0.92 -10.14 19.98
C THR A 132 -0.81 -9.01 18.96
N SER A 133 -1.93 -8.57 18.38
CA SER A 133 -1.93 -7.42 17.48
C SER A 133 -1.50 -6.17 18.24
N SER A 134 -0.50 -5.44 17.72
CA SER A 134 0.16 -4.34 18.43
C SER A 134 -0.54 -2.99 18.32
N GLN A 135 -1.85 -2.93 18.05
CA GLN A 135 -2.60 -1.67 18.10
C GLN A 135 -3.97 -1.84 18.76
N GLU A 136 -4.04 -1.34 20.00
CA GLU A 136 -5.22 -0.81 20.72
C GLU A 136 -6.40 -1.74 21.07
N HIS A 137 -6.44 -2.99 20.60
CA HIS A 137 -7.39 -3.99 21.12
C HIS A 137 -6.68 -5.32 21.40
N ARG A 138 -6.50 -5.67 22.68
CA ARG A 138 -5.85 -6.90 23.16
C ARG A 138 -6.74 -8.13 22.96
N GLN A 139 -7.03 -8.49 21.72
CA GLN A 139 -7.62 -9.78 21.39
C GLN A 139 -6.53 -10.64 20.75
N ALA A 140 -6.16 -11.73 21.43
CA ALA A 140 -5.29 -12.75 20.87
C ALA A 140 -6.06 -13.47 19.76
N LEU A 141 -5.67 -13.23 18.50
CA LEU A 141 -6.31 -13.83 17.34
C LEU A 141 -5.35 -14.84 16.69
N PRO A 142 -5.84 -16.00 16.24
CA PRO A 142 -5.00 -17.00 15.60
C PRO A 142 -4.53 -16.53 14.22
N VAL A 143 -3.22 -16.59 14.01
CA VAL A 143 -2.53 -16.28 12.76
C VAL A 143 -1.69 -17.49 12.37
N CYS A 144 -1.46 -17.73 11.07
CA CYS A 144 -0.55 -18.80 10.66
C CYS A 144 0.91 -18.38 10.81
N THR A 145 1.79 -19.35 11.04
CA THR A 145 3.24 -19.14 11.15
C THR A 145 3.84 -18.37 9.97
N THR A 146 3.34 -18.57 8.75
CA THR A 146 3.75 -17.81 7.56
C THR A 146 3.41 -16.32 7.67
N CYS A 147 2.20 -15.98 8.15
CA CYS A 147 1.76 -14.60 8.34
C CYS A 147 2.45 -13.93 9.53
N GLU A 148 2.77 -14.70 10.58
CA GLU A 148 3.55 -14.21 11.72
C GLU A 148 4.98 -13.83 11.30
N LEU A 149 5.66 -14.69 10.55
CA LEU A 149 7.00 -14.43 10.01
C LEU A 149 7.03 -13.21 9.06
N ALA A 150 5.98 -13.05 8.24
CA ALA A 150 5.82 -11.89 7.37
C ALA A 150 5.60 -10.57 8.14
N THR A 151 5.10 -10.64 9.37
CA THR A 151 4.90 -9.47 10.24
C THR A 151 6.21 -9.09 10.97
N SER A 152 7.07 -10.07 11.26
CA SER A 152 8.36 -9.86 11.94
C SER A 152 9.45 -9.27 11.05
N THR A 153 9.33 -9.40 9.72
CA THR A 153 10.25 -8.76 8.78
C THR A 153 9.89 -7.29 8.68
N LYS A 154 10.41 -6.48 9.61
CA LYS A 154 10.49 -5.02 9.47
C LYS A 154 10.99 -4.73 8.07
N LEU A 155 10.11 -4.21 7.22
CA LEU A 155 10.53 -3.84 5.87
C LEU A 155 11.65 -2.82 5.98
N PRO A 156 12.77 -3.03 5.27
CA PRO A 156 13.85 -2.07 5.26
C PRO A 156 13.30 -0.72 4.76
N SER A 157 13.51 0.30 5.57
CA SER A 157 13.19 1.70 5.33
C SER A 157 14.12 2.28 4.26
N PHE A 158 14.05 1.76 3.04
CA PHE A 158 14.66 2.42 1.89
C PHE A 158 13.56 2.97 1.00
N ILE A 159 13.02 4.11 1.44
CA ILE A 159 12.48 5.10 0.51
C ILE A 159 13.59 6.12 0.36
N ALA A 160 14.50 5.88 -0.60
CA ALA A 160 15.35 6.95 -1.09
C ALA A 160 14.44 7.94 -1.82
N ILE A 161 14.10 9.04 -1.18
CA ILE A 161 13.44 10.18 -1.83
C ILE A 161 14.54 10.98 -2.51
N ASP A 162 15.09 10.43 -3.58
CA ASP A 162 15.93 11.21 -4.50
C ASP A 162 15.01 11.85 -5.52
N ALA A 163 14.30 12.88 -5.09
CA ALA A 163 13.68 13.84 -5.99
C ALA A 163 14.32 15.20 -5.71
N PRO A 164 15.18 15.72 -6.62
CA PRO A 164 15.61 17.10 -6.50
C PRO A 164 14.37 17.96 -6.68
N PHE A 165 13.93 18.57 -5.58
CA PHE A 165 12.98 19.67 -5.61
C PHE A 165 13.65 20.83 -6.33
N VAL A 166 13.47 20.92 -7.64
CA VAL A 166 13.76 22.15 -8.38
C VAL A 166 12.52 23.01 -8.24
N GLY A 167 12.41 23.64 -7.06
CA GLY A 167 11.57 24.81 -6.86
C GLY A 167 12.17 25.96 -7.66
N LEU A 168 11.85 26.02 -8.96
CA LEU A 168 12.13 27.21 -9.76
C LEU A 168 11.12 28.28 -9.32
N LEU A 169 11.53 29.03 -8.29
CA LEU A 169 11.10 30.40 -8.03
C LEU A 169 11.38 31.22 -9.30
N HIS A 170 10.43 31.26 -10.23
CA HIS A 170 10.39 32.35 -11.18
C HIS A 170 9.68 33.52 -10.51
N ARG A 171 10.51 34.47 -10.08
CA ARG A 171 10.14 35.88 -9.89
C ARG A 171 9.46 36.43 -11.14
#